data_AF-B7KGM1-F1
#
_entry.id   AF-B7KGM1-F1
#
_cell.length_a   1.000
_cell.length_b   1.000
_cell.length_c   1.000
_cell.angle_alpha   90.00
_cell.angle_beta   90.00
_cell.angle_gamma   90.00
#
_symmetry.space_group_name_H-M   'P 1'
#
loop_
_entity.id
_entity.type
_entity.pdbx_description
1 polymer ?
#
loop_
_entity_poly.entity_id
_entity_poly.type
_entity_poly.pdbx_seq_one_letter_code
_entity_poly.pdbx_strand_id
1 'polypeptide(L)'
;MMYGCKVCVVVGIALSGVLSFPSALKAALIYDEAVNGDLSGNHLSPTKLPDLTAGENEIHIIINNTELAADQVNKDLDYFTVTLPKNLSLTQLILKDYVLGDDAAFIAIQKGSIFTENPSFPNPSNILGFTEVGTNPADSVVNVGEDLLPLMGLNQNRPDLPNGYPSPNPIGFTAPLASGNYAFWVQQSSFTDPSTQITLNFVTASVPEPSLILASISAGILGTFFKKKTKPKK
;
A
#
# COMPACT_ATOMS: atom_id res chain seq x y z
N MET A 1 9.21 -5.59 -82.11
CA MET A 1 10.11 -5.44 -80.95
C MET A 1 9.68 -4.19 -80.18
N MET A 2 8.91 -4.34 -79.12
CA MET A 2 8.53 -3.24 -78.21
C MET A 2 8.90 -3.68 -76.80
N TYR A 3 9.90 -3.01 -76.22
CA TYR A 3 10.34 -3.22 -74.84
C TYR A 3 9.40 -2.43 -73.91
N GLY A 4 8.64 -3.15 -73.09
CA GLY A 4 7.80 -2.57 -72.04
C GLY A 4 8.62 -2.22 -70.80
N CYS A 5 8.65 -0.93 -70.47
CA CYS A 5 9.23 -0.39 -69.25
C CYS A 5 8.32 -0.72 -68.04
N LYS A 6 8.82 -1.52 -67.10
CA LYS A 6 8.14 -1.82 -65.83
C LYS A 6 8.53 -0.79 -64.78
N VAL A 7 7.59 0.07 -64.41
CA VAL A 7 7.73 0.97 -63.25
C VAL A 7 7.50 0.14 -61.98
N CYS A 8 8.54 0.00 -61.17
CA CYS A 8 8.48 -0.63 -59.85
C CYS A 8 8.19 0.46 -58.82
N VAL A 9 6.99 0.49 -58.24
CA VAL A 9 6.64 1.38 -57.13
C VAL A 9 7.05 0.71 -55.83
N VAL A 10 8.07 1.24 -55.16
CA VAL A 10 8.48 0.83 -53.81
C VAL A 10 7.68 1.63 -52.80
N VAL A 11 6.78 0.97 -52.07
CA VAL A 11 6.05 1.56 -50.94
C VAL A 11 6.87 1.34 -49.69
N GLY A 12 7.54 2.40 -49.21
CA GLY A 12 8.23 2.41 -47.92
C GLY A 12 7.26 2.73 -46.79
N ILE A 13 6.97 1.76 -45.92
CA ILE A 13 6.22 1.97 -44.69
C ILE A 13 7.22 2.50 -43.64
N ALA A 14 7.20 3.80 -43.39
CA ALA A 14 7.96 4.42 -42.31
C ALA A 14 7.24 4.19 -40.98
N LEU A 15 7.67 3.19 -40.21
CA LEU A 15 7.17 2.91 -38.87
C LEU A 15 7.81 3.92 -37.89
N SER A 16 7.19 5.09 -37.72
CA SER A 16 7.57 6.05 -36.67
C SER A 16 7.12 5.51 -35.31
N GLY A 17 8.03 4.83 -34.61
CA GLY A 17 7.87 4.47 -33.21
C GLY A 17 7.97 5.73 -32.34
N VAL A 18 6.82 6.25 -31.91
CA VAL A 18 6.76 7.30 -30.88
C VAL A 18 7.17 6.65 -29.56
N LEU A 19 8.41 6.93 -29.13
CA LEU A 19 8.87 6.61 -27.77
C LEU A 19 8.17 7.58 -26.80
N SER A 20 7.00 7.19 -26.33
CA SER A 20 6.35 7.85 -25.20
C SER A 20 7.15 7.52 -23.94
N PHE A 21 7.96 8.47 -23.47
CA PHE A 21 8.54 8.38 -22.15
C PHE A 21 7.40 8.51 -21.12
N PRO A 22 7.21 7.55 -20.21
CA PRO A 22 6.24 7.73 -19.14
C PRO A 22 6.70 8.92 -18.29
N SER A 23 5.90 9.97 -18.24
CA SER A 23 6.11 11.04 -17.26
C SER A 23 6.04 10.41 -15.88
N ALA A 24 7.03 10.67 -15.03
CA ALA A 24 6.97 10.28 -13.63
C ALA A 24 5.70 10.90 -13.04
N LEU A 25 4.71 10.06 -12.74
CA LEU A 25 3.47 10.51 -12.14
C LEU A 25 3.84 10.98 -10.73
N LYS A 26 3.67 12.28 -10.44
CA LYS A 26 3.85 12.78 -9.08
C LYS A 26 2.85 12.08 -8.18
N ALA A 27 3.30 11.56 -7.04
CA ALA A 27 2.41 11.03 -6.00
C ALA A 27 1.27 12.01 -5.72
N ALA A 28 0.04 11.50 -5.70
CA ALA A 28 -1.11 12.30 -5.35
C ALA A 28 -1.09 12.54 -3.84
N LEU A 29 -0.83 13.78 -3.41
CA LEU A 29 -1.00 14.17 -2.01
C LEU A 29 -2.48 14.07 -1.64
N ILE A 30 -2.82 13.09 -0.80
CA ILE A 30 -4.20 12.81 -0.39
C ILE A 30 -4.52 13.42 0.98
N TYR A 31 -3.51 13.73 1.80
CA TYR A 31 -3.70 14.40 3.08
C TYR A 31 -2.40 15.08 3.55
N ASP A 32 -2.55 16.26 4.13
CA ASP A 32 -1.45 17.06 4.69
C ASP A 32 -1.97 17.75 5.96
N GLU A 33 -1.47 17.38 7.13
CA GLU A 33 -1.91 17.96 8.41
C GLU A 33 -1.66 19.46 8.53
N ALA A 34 -0.65 20.01 7.83
CA ALA A 34 -0.41 21.45 7.81
C ALA A 34 -1.53 22.22 7.08
N VAL A 35 -2.33 21.55 6.25
CA VAL A 35 -3.39 22.15 5.43
C VAL A 35 -4.78 21.68 5.85
N ASN A 36 -4.92 20.38 6.15
CA ASN A 36 -6.18 19.71 6.41
C ASN A 36 -6.56 19.67 7.89
N GLY A 37 -5.60 19.99 8.77
CA GLY A 37 -5.76 19.87 10.22
C GLY A 37 -5.38 18.49 10.74
N ASP A 38 -5.33 18.43 12.07
CA ASP A 38 -4.90 17.28 12.87
C ASP A 38 -5.66 15.99 12.51
N LEU A 39 -4.94 14.87 12.49
CA LEU A 39 -5.50 13.54 12.45
C LEU A 39 -6.20 13.24 13.80
N SER A 40 -7.00 12.19 13.81
CA SER A 40 -7.84 11.90 14.97
C SER A 40 -7.02 11.26 16.08
N GLY A 41 -7.03 11.87 17.26
CA GLY A 41 -6.60 11.27 18.54
C GLY A 41 -7.40 10.04 19.00
N ASN A 42 -8.50 9.71 18.33
CA ASN A 42 -9.44 8.68 18.77
C ASN A 42 -9.40 7.44 17.88
N HIS A 43 -8.83 6.35 18.41
CA HIS A 43 -8.72 5.05 17.76
C HIS A 43 -10.06 4.42 17.30
N LEU A 44 -11.18 4.76 17.96
CA LEU A 44 -12.52 4.31 17.60
C LEU A 44 -13.21 5.21 16.56
N SER A 45 -12.63 6.38 16.27
CA SER A 45 -13.10 7.29 15.22
C SER A 45 -11.90 7.89 14.45
N PRO A 46 -11.12 7.07 13.72
CA PRO A 46 -9.99 7.56 12.93
C PRO A 46 -10.41 8.56 11.85
N THR A 47 -9.51 9.45 11.44
CA THR A 47 -9.75 10.33 10.29
C THR A 47 -9.88 9.50 9.02
N LYS A 48 -11.01 9.64 8.32
CA LYS A 48 -11.24 8.93 7.05
C LYS A 48 -10.59 9.70 5.91
N LEU A 49 -9.55 9.12 5.32
CA LEU A 49 -8.86 9.68 4.16
C LEU A 49 -9.56 9.29 2.86
N PRO A 50 -9.26 9.99 1.74
CA PRO A 50 -9.72 9.58 0.42
C PRO A 50 -9.31 8.14 0.09
N ASP A 51 -10.12 7.46 -0.73
CA ASP A 51 -9.80 6.11 -1.21
C ASP A 51 -8.51 6.13 -2.03
N LEU A 52 -7.65 5.12 -1.84
CA LEU A 52 -6.39 5.02 -2.58
C LEU A 52 -6.66 4.78 -4.06
N THR A 53 -5.87 5.44 -4.90
CA THR A 53 -5.90 5.30 -6.35
C THR A 53 -4.68 4.53 -6.85
N ALA A 54 -4.76 4.01 -8.08
CA ALA A 54 -3.65 3.30 -8.71
C ALA A 54 -2.39 4.18 -8.77
N GLY A 55 -1.24 3.63 -8.38
CA GLY A 55 0.02 4.37 -8.29
C GLY A 55 0.31 4.86 -6.88
N GLU A 56 0.93 6.04 -6.78
CA GLU A 56 1.44 6.62 -5.54
C GLU A 56 0.43 7.57 -4.88
N ASN A 57 0.21 7.41 -3.58
CA ASN A 57 -0.70 8.23 -2.78
C ASN A 57 0.03 8.66 -1.51
N GLU A 58 0.15 9.97 -1.29
CA GLU A 58 1.03 10.56 -0.28
C GLU A 58 0.24 11.18 0.87
N ILE A 59 0.72 10.95 2.09
CA ILE A 59 0.21 11.53 3.33
C ILE A 59 1.37 12.19 4.07
N HIS A 60 1.18 13.43 4.53
CA HIS A 60 2.09 14.13 5.43
C HIS A 60 1.47 14.23 6.83
N ILE A 61 2.18 13.67 7.81
CA ILE A 61 1.79 13.55 9.21
C ILE A 61 2.71 14.43 10.07
N ILE A 62 2.17 15.11 11.08
CA ILE A 62 2.87 15.99 12.02
C ILE A 62 2.52 15.59 13.45
N ILE A 63 3.50 15.05 14.17
CA ILE A 63 3.34 14.64 15.57
C ILE A 63 3.89 15.74 16.49
N ASN A 64 3.05 16.24 17.39
CA ASN A 64 3.30 17.34 18.32
C ASN A 64 3.17 16.88 19.78
N ASN A 65 4.11 16.07 20.25
CA ASN A 65 4.23 15.74 21.67
C ASN A 65 4.85 16.92 22.44
N THR A 66 3.98 17.84 22.90
CA THR A 66 4.38 19.09 23.55
C THR A 66 4.70 18.97 25.05
N GLU A 67 4.54 17.80 25.64
CA GLU A 67 4.91 17.54 27.03
C GLU A 67 5.70 16.23 27.17
N LEU A 68 6.67 16.22 28.11
CA LEU A 68 7.26 15.00 28.67
C LEU A 68 6.21 14.30 29.55
N ALA A 69 5.09 13.91 28.96
CA ALA A 69 4.03 13.27 29.71
C ALA A 69 4.46 11.84 30.01
N ALA A 70 4.78 11.59 31.29
CA ALA A 70 5.02 10.24 31.81
C ALA A 70 3.77 9.35 31.69
N ASP A 71 2.60 9.96 31.48
CA ASP A 71 1.34 9.32 31.18
C ASP A 71 0.93 9.51 29.71
N GLN A 72 0.30 8.48 29.13
CA GLN A 72 -0.15 8.44 27.72
C GLN A 72 -1.26 9.46 27.38
N VAL A 73 -1.59 10.37 28.30
CA VAL A 73 -2.77 11.25 28.23
C VAL A 73 -2.52 12.49 27.35
N ASN A 74 -1.26 12.91 27.20
CA ASN A 74 -0.87 14.07 26.38
C ASN A 74 0.02 13.69 25.19
N LYS A 75 -0.07 12.43 24.73
CA LYS A 75 0.58 12.03 23.49
C LYS A 75 -0.29 12.38 22.30
N ASP A 76 0.35 12.89 21.26
CA ASP A 76 -0.25 13.08 19.96
C ASP A 76 -0.34 11.70 19.28
N LEU A 77 -1.58 11.25 19.11
CA LEU A 77 -1.90 9.92 18.59
C LEU A 77 -2.65 10.09 17.28
N ASP A 78 -2.03 9.68 16.18
CA ASP A 78 -2.62 9.85 14.87
C ASP A 78 -3.29 8.57 14.40
N TYR A 79 -4.62 8.60 14.35
CA TYR A 79 -5.41 7.53 13.76
C TYR A 79 -6.06 7.98 12.45
N PHE A 80 -5.81 7.19 11.41
CA PHE A 80 -6.46 7.39 10.11
C PHE A 80 -6.87 6.08 9.46
N THR A 81 -7.75 6.16 8.47
CA THR A 81 -8.18 5.02 7.67
C THR A 81 -8.05 5.30 6.19
N VAL A 82 -7.66 4.26 5.46
CA VAL A 82 -7.63 4.26 3.99
C VAL A 82 -8.46 3.10 3.46
N THR A 83 -9.09 3.31 2.31
CA THR A 83 -9.77 2.25 1.55
C THR A 83 -8.90 1.83 0.38
N LEU A 84 -8.64 0.53 0.25
CA LEU A 84 -8.15 -0.08 -0.98
C LEU A 84 -9.31 -0.63 -1.81
N PRO A 85 -9.60 -0.05 -2.99
CA PRO A 85 -10.60 -0.56 -3.93
C PRO A 85 -10.35 -2.02 -4.33
N LYS A 86 -11.43 -2.74 -4.70
CA LYS A 86 -11.42 -4.19 -4.99
C LYS A 86 -10.41 -4.63 -6.06
N ASN A 87 -10.11 -3.74 -7.00
CA ASN A 87 -9.20 -3.97 -8.11
C ASN A 87 -7.75 -3.54 -7.81
N LEU A 88 -7.45 -3.09 -6.59
CA LEU A 88 -6.13 -2.63 -6.18
C LEU A 88 -5.58 -3.48 -5.01
N SER A 89 -4.27 -3.46 -4.90
CA SER A 89 -3.53 -4.01 -3.76
C SER A 89 -2.43 -3.03 -3.34
N LEU A 90 -2.13 -2.95 -2.05
CA LEU A 90 -1.03 -2.12 -1.53
C LEU A 90 0.26 -2.92 -1.71
N THR A 91 1.09 -2.50 -2.64
CA THR A 91 2.34 -3.19 -2.94
C THR A 91 3.49 -2.73 -2.08
N GLN A 92 3.52 -1.45 -1.70
CA GLN A 92 4.57 -0.85 -0.89
C GLN A 92 3.98 0.25 0.00
N LEU A 93 4.62 0.47 1.15
CA LEU A 93 4.42 1.63 2.01
C LEU A 93 5.78 2.27 2.21
N ILE A 94 6.09 3.31 1.44
CA ILE A 94 7.41 3.93 1.45
C ILE A 94 7.46 5.04 2.49
N LEU A 95 8.48 5.04 3.35
CA LEU A 95 8.83 6.19 4.17
C LEU A 95 9.53 7.23 3.29
N LYS A 96 8.80 8.24 2.81
CA LYS A 96 9.32 9.20 1.83
C LYS A 96 10.13 10.31 2.48
N ASP A 97 9.74 10.74 3.67
CA ASP A 97 10.45 11.75 4.44
C ASP A 97 10.24 11.52 5.94
N TYR A 98 11.23 11.91 6.72
CA TYR A 98 11.22 11.78 8.17
C TYR A 98 12.09 12.87 8.81
N VAL A 99 11.47 13.75 9.57
CA VAL A 99 12.15 14.80 10.34
C VAL A 99 12.06 14.46 11.83
N LEU A 100 13.22 14.26 12.45
CA LEU A 100 13.37 13.85 13.84
C LEU A 100 13.03 14.96 14.84
N GLY A 101 12.18 14.63 15.81
CA GLY A 101 12.07 15.33 17.09
C GLY A 101 13.16 14.90 18.10
N ASP A 102 13.37 13.59 18.30
CA ASP A 102 14.36 13.03 19.25
C ASP A 102 14.51 11.48 19.25
N ASP A 103 13.42 10.71 19.03
CA ASP A 103 13.34 9.23 19.09
C ASP A 103 12.64 8.65 17.83
N ALA A 104 12.54 7.32 17.71
CA ALA A 104 11.80 6.61 16.69
C ALA A 104 10.28 6.80 16.82
N ALA A 105 9.61 6.97 15.69
CA ALA A 105 8.16 6.95 15.58
C ALA A 105 7.65 5.53 15.37
N PHE A 106 6.51 5.22 15.97
CA PHE A 106 5.82 3.95 15.83
C PHE A 106 4.72 4.07 14.79
N ILE A 107 4.60 3.05 13.92
CA ILE A 107 3.54 2.96 12.91
C ILE A 107 2.95 1.55 12.97
N ALA A 108 1.63 1.44 13.11
CA ALA A 108 0.90 0.17 13.08
C ALA A 108 -0.26 0.18 12.09
N ILE A 109 -0.65 -1.02 11.67
CA ILE A 109 -1.77 -1.26 10.77
C ILE A 109 -2.70 -2.34 11.33
N GLN A 110 -4.00 -2.12 11.18
CA GLN A 110 -5.05 -3.07 11.50
C GLN A 110 -6.08 -3.13 10.35
N LYS A 111 -6.62 -4.32 10.09
CA LYS A 111 -7.72 -4.48 9.12
C LYS A 111 -9.01 -3.92 9.71
N GLY A 112 -9.71 -3.08 8.96
CA GLY A 112 -10.98 -2.49 9.35
C GLY A 112 -11.00 -0.96 9.20
N SER A 113 -12.09 -0.35 9.65
CA SER A 113 -12.28 1.11 9.63
C SER A 113 -12.07 1.75 11.00
N ILE A 114 -11.62 0.98 11.99
CA ILE A 114 -11.26 1.45 13.33
C ILE A 114 -9.98 0.73 13.76
N PHE A 115 -9.26 1.34 14.69
CA PHE A 115 -8.12 0.71 15.35
C PHE A 115 -8.58 0.25 16.74
N THR A 116 -8.73 -1.06 16.96
CA THR A 116 -9.43 -1.54 18.18
C THR A 116 -8.59 -1.47 19.44
N GLU A 117 -7.27 -1.36 19.28
CA GLU A 117 -6.35 -1.41 20.41
C GLU A 117 -6.39 -0.16 21.25
N ASN A 118 -6.38 -0.35 22.56
CA ASN A 118 -6.21 0.72 23.51
C ASN A 118 -4.73 1.16 23.49
N PRO A 119 -4.40 2.44 23.19
CA PRO A 119 -3.02 2.91 23.12
C PRO A 119 -2.25 2.76 24.44
N SER A 120 -2.94 2.74 25.59
CA SER A 120 -2.29 2.54 26.90
C SER A 120 -1.87 1.10 27.17
N PHE A 121 -2.55 0.13 26.55
CA PHE A 121 -2.31 -1.30 26.74
C PHE A 121 -2.55 -2.06 25.43
N PRO A 122 -1.75 -1.81 24.38
CA PRO A 122 -1.95 -2.44 23.10
C PRO A 122 -1.67 -3.95 23.20
N ASN A 123 -2.53 -4.77 22.61
CA ASN A 123 -2.28 -6.20 22.42
C ASN A 123 -1.88 -6.43 20.96
N PRO A 124 -0.58 -6.71 20.67
CA PRO A 124 -0.15 -6.82 19.30
C PRO A 124 -0.86 -7.94 18.52
N SER A 125 -1.36 -9.00 19.17
CA SER A 125 -2.09 -10.08 18.49
C SER A 125 -3.42 -9.67 17.87
N ASN A 126 -3.88 -8.44 18.09
CA ASN A 126 -5.05 -7.88 17.43
C ASN A 126 -4.73 -7.00 16.22
N ILE A 127 -3.46 -6.62 16.02
CA ILE A 127 -3.02 -5.79 14.89
C ILE A 127 -2.37 -6.65 13.80
N LEU A 128 -2.43 -6.18 12.56
CA LEU A 128 -1.82 -6.89 11.43
C LEU A 128 -0.30 -6.84 11.50
N GLY A 129 0.26 -5.69 11.85
CA GLY A 129 1.70 -5.47 11.92
C GLY A 129 2.01 -4.05 12.40
N PHE A 130 3.26 -3.83 12.76
CA PHE A 130 3.78 -2.53 13.14
C PHE A 130 5.25 -2.42 12.74
N THR A 131 5.81 -1.22 12.73
CA THR A 131 7.24 -0.96 12.61
C THR A 131 7.58 0.32 13.35
N GLU A 132 8.86 0.51 13.63
CA GLU A 132 9.41 1.76 14.14
C GLU A 132 10.26 2.40 13.05
N VAL A 133 10.20 3.71 12.90
CA VAL A 133 10.96 4.49 11.93
C VAL A 133 11.74 5.60 12.62
N GLY A 134 12.93 5.90 12.14
CA GLY A 134 13.84 6.85 12.79
C GLY A 134 14.97 6.18 13.56
N THR A 135 15.65 6.96 14.40
CA THR A 135 16.89 6.55 15.09
C THR A 135 16.68 6.49 16.60
N ASN A 136 16.60 5.29 17.18
CA ASN A 136 16.90 5.01 18.60
C ASN A 136 17.90 3.83 18.67
N PRO A 137 18.84 3.76 19.65
CA PRO A 137 20.21 3.31 19.48
C PRO A 137 20.44 1.78 19.51
N ALA A 138 19.43 0.95 19.24
CA ALA A 138 19.53 -0.51 19.42
C ALA A 138 19.04 -1.32 18.20
N ASP A 139 19.62 -1.08 17.02
CA ASP A 139 19.67 -2.07 15.92
C ASP A 139 18.49 -2.14 14.93
N SER A 140 17.67 -1.11 14.77
CA SER A 140 16.90 -0.97 13.51
C SER A 140 16.54 0.44 13.12
N VAL A 141 17.39 0.97 12.24
CA VAL A 141 17.13 2.22 11.54
C VAL A 141 16.39 1.87 10.26
N VAL A 142 15.07 2.06 10.27
CA VAL A 142 14.31 2.10 9.01
C VAL A 142 14.54 3.47 8.39
N ASN A 143 15.19 3.48 7.23
CA ASN A 143 15.62 4.72 6.57
C ASN A 143 14.54 5.30 5.65
N VAL A 144 14.63 6.60 5.41
CA VAL A 144 13.91 7.24 4.32
C VAL A 144 14.21 6.52 2.98
N GLY A 145 13.17 6.20 2.24
CA GLY A 145 13.19 5.45 0.99
C GLY A 145 12.89 3.95 1.15
N GLU A 146 12.79 3.43 2.37
CA GLU A 146 12.51 2.01 2.61
C GLU A 146 11.02 1.68 2.52
N ASP A 147 10.73 0.44 2.09
CA ASP A 147 9.39 -0.14 2.11
C ASP A 147 9.08 -0.74 3.48
N LEU A 148 8.19 -0.08 4.20
CA LEU A 148 7.72 -0.47 5.52
C LEU A 148 6.84 -1.71 5.48
N LEU A 149 6.18 -1.99 4.34
CA LEU A 149 5.11 -2.97 4.29
C LEU A 149 5.59 -4.40 4.57
N PRO A 150 6.71 -4.89 3.99
CA PRO A 150 7.31 -6.17 4.37
C PRO A 150 7.80 -6.19 5.82
N LEU A 151 8.37 -5.08 6.32
CA LEU A 151 8.87 -4.99 7.69
C LEU A 151 7.74 -5.15 8.72
N MET A 152 6.61 -4.49 8.48
CA MET A 152 5.41 -4.60 9.30
C MET A 152 4.82 -6.01 9.30
N GLY A 153 4.81 -6.67 8.13
CA GLY A 153 4.29 -8.03 7.99
C GLY A 153 5.18 -9.10 8.64
N LEU A 154 6.50 -8.86 8.68
CA LEU A 154 7.52 -9.77 9.21
C LEU A 154 7.79 -9.63 10.71
N ASN A 155 7.29 -8.60 11.39
CA ASN A 155 7.50 -8.37 12.84
C ASN A 155 6.90 -9.45 13.77
N GLN A 156 6.59 -10.63 13.24
CA GLN A 156 6.55 -11.88 13.97
C GLN A 156 7.98 -12.35 14.26
N ASN A 157 8.46 -12.13 15.48
CA ASN A 157 9.76 -12.61 15.98
C ASN A 157 10.99 -11.81 15.53
N ARG A 158 11.19 -10.62 16.10
CA ARG A 158 12.51 -9.99 16.25
C ARG A 158 13.31 -10.73 17.33
N PRO A 159 14.20 -11.68 16.99
CA PRO A 159 14.96 -12.45 17.99
C PRO A 159 16.17 -11.65 18.51
N ASP A 160 16.48 -10.54 17.85
CA ASP A 160 17.58 -9.60 18.03
C ASP A 160 17.33 -8.57 19.13
N LEU A 161 16.07 -8.34 19.53
CA LEU A 161 15.79 -7.51 20.69
C LEU A 161 16.22 -8.27 21.96
N PRO A 162 17.17 -7.72 22.77
CA PRO A 162 17.85 -8.44 23.86
C PRO A 162 16.96 -9.06 24.94
N ASN A 163 15.66 -8.75 24.93
CA ASN A 163 14.72 -9.12 25.97
C ASN A 163 13.61 -10.07 25.53
N GLY A 164 13.67 -10.64 24.31
CA GLY A 164 12.75 -11.70 23.86
C GLY A 164 11.31 -11.40 24.26
N TYR A 165 10.77 -10.27 23.79
CA TYR A 165 9.47 -9.75 24.22
C TYR A 165 8.46 -10.91 24.20
N PRO A 166 7.97 -11.36 25.37
CA PRO A 166 7.01 -12.44 25.40
C PRO A 166 5.76 -11.92 24.71
N SER A 167 5.36 -12.63 23.65
CA SER A 167 4.02 -12.71 23.08
C SER A 167 2.97 -11.88 23.83
N PRO A 168 2.27 -10.98 23.13
CA PRO A 168 1.62 -11.32 21.87
C PRO A 168 2.36 -10.80 20.63
N ASN A 169 2.60 -11.66 19.62
CA ASN A 169 3.07 -11.24 18.30
C ASN A 169 1.92 -10.66 17.47
N PRO A 170 2.19 -9.77 16.50
CA PRO A 170 1.18 -9.34 15.52
C PRO A 170 0.64 -10.51 14.69
N ILE A 171 -0.57 -10.33 14.15
CA ILE A 171 -1.22 -11.32 13.27
C ILE A 171 -0.31 -11.66 12.08
N GLY A 172 0.46 -10.69 11.61
CA GLY A 172 1.35 -10.81 10.46
C GLY A 172 0.59 -10.81 9.14
N PHE A 173 1.33 -10.54 8.07
CA PHE A 173 0.84 -10.64 6.70
C PHE A 173 2.01 -10.72 5.73
N THR A 174 1.70 -11.01 4.46
CA THR A 174 2.68 -10.97 3.37
C THR A 174 2.20 -9.94 2.36
N ALA A 175 3.07 -8.99 1.99
CA ALA A 175 2.77 -8.03 0.93
C ALA A 175 2.56 -8.74 -0.42
N PRO A 176 1.69 -8.23 -1.30
CA PRO A 176 0.90 -7.00 -1.15
C PRO A 176 -0.34 -7.19 -0.25
N LEU A 177 -0.81 -6.11 0.40
CA LEU A 177 -2.10 -6.16 1.08
C LEU A 177 -3.24 -6.13 0.07
N ALA A 178 -4.18 -7.06 0.22
CA ALA A 178 -5.37 -7.13 -0.62
C ALA A 178 -6.30 -5.91 -0.42
N SER A 179 -7.31 -5.81 -1.28
CA SER A 179 -8.36 -4.80 -1.13
C SER A 179 -9.09 -4.88 0.22
N GLY A 180 -9.54 -3.72 0.71
CA GLY A 180 -10.22 -3.60 1.99
C GLY A 180 -9.95 -2.28 2.69
N ASN A 181 -10.51 -2.15 3.88
CA ASN A 181 -10.26 -1.00 4.75
C ASN A 181 -9.13 -1.32 5.71
N TYR A 182 -8.26 -0.34 5.93
CA TYR A 182 -7.14 -0.44 6.86
C TYR A 182 -7.11 0.81 7.74
N ALA A 183 -7.01 0.59 9.05
CA ALA A 183 -6.78 1.62 10.04
C ALA A 183 -5.30 1.64 10.39
N PHE A 184 -4.75 2.83 10.51
CA PHE A 184 -3.37 3.09 10.87
C PHE A 184 -3.32 3.83 12.21
N TRP A 185 -2.26 3.55 12.96
CA TRP A 185 -1.90 4.26 14.17
C TRP A 185 -0.46 4.72 14.02
N VAL A 186 -0.23 6.02 14.15
CA VAL A 186 1.09 6.63 14.15
C VAL A 186 1.26 7.41 15.45
N GLN A 187 2.44 7.31 16.07
CA GLN A 187 2.74 8.06 17.28
C GLN A 187 4.26 8.21 17.47
N GLN A 188 4.65 9.12 18.33
CA GLN A 188 5.98 9.15 18.93
C GLN A 188 5.89 8.93 20.44
N SER A 189 6.87 8.22 21.00
CA SER A 189 6.88 7.87 22.42
C SER A 189 7.40 9.00 23.32
N SER A 190 8.17 9.92 22.75
CA SER A 190 9.00 10.93 23.40
C SER A 190 8.56 12.37 23.04
N PHE A 191 9.18 13.34 23.69
CA PHE A 191 8.87 14.76 23.52
C PHE A 191 9.43 15.28 22.20
N THR A 192 8.61 15.95 21.40
CA THR A 192 9.01 16.43 20.08
C THR A 192 9.12 17.95 20.09
N ASP A 193 10.34 18.48 20.18
CA ASP A 193 10.63 19.90 19.88
C ASP A 193 11.95 19.99 19.09
N PRO A 194 11.89 20.21 17.76
CA PRO A 194 10.69 20.49 16.97
C PRO A 194 9.78 19.26 16.78
N SER A 195 8.55 19.48 16.30
CA SER A 195 7.59 18.43 15.94
C SER A 195 8.18 17.40 14.98
N THR A 196 7.83 16.13 15.17
CA THR A 196 8.21 15.07 14.21
C THR A 196 7.32 15.15 12.98
N GLN A 197 7.93 15.01 11.80
CA GLN A 197 7.19 14.98 10.54
C GLN A 197 7.46 13.67 9.80
N ILE A 198 6.40 13.02 9.32
CA ILE A 198 6.47 11.75 8.62
C ILE A 198 5.73 11.90 7.29
N THR A 199 6.39 11.58 6.19
CA THR A 199 5.72 11.46 4.89
C THR A 199 5.67 10.00 4.47
N LEU A 200 4.46 9.48 4.27
CA LEU A 200 4.21 8.11 3.82
C LEU A 200 3.69 8.11 2.39
N ASN A 201 4.21 7.22 1.55
CA ASN A 201 3.74 7.00 0.19
C ASN A 201 3.19 5.58 0.03
N PHE A 202 1.89 5.49 -0.21
CA PHE A 202 1.15 4.25 -0.45
C PHE A 202 1.19 3.94 -1.94
N VAL A 203 1.95 2.90 -2.30
CA VAL A 203 2.06 2.46 -3.69
C VAL A 203 1.07 1.33 -3.93
N THR A 204 0.10 1.55 -4.80
CA THR A 204 -0.90 0.55 -5.16
C THR A 204 -0.78 0.11 -6.61
N ALA A 205 -1.07 -1.17 -6.86
CA ALA A 205 -1.09 -1.74 -8.20
C ALA A 205 -2.42 -2.44 -8.48
N SER A 206 -2.81 -2.49 -9.75
CA SER A 206 -3.98 -3.24 -10.18
C SER A 206 -3.78 -4.74 -9.97
N VAL A 207 -4.79 -5.39 -9.40
CA VAL A 207 -4.83 -6.84 -9.30
C VAL A 207 -5.51 -7.35 -10.57
N PRO A 208 -4.84 -8.18 -11.40
CA PRO A 208 -5.48 -8.78 -12.55
C PRO A 208 -6.67 -9.62 -12.08
N GLU A 209 -7.87 -9.28 -12.56
CA GLU A 209 -9.04 -10.12 -12.33
C GLU A 209 -8.73 -11.53 -12.85
N PRO A 210 -9.03 -12.60 -12.08
CA PRO A 210 -8.82 -13.96 -12.56
C PRO A 210 -9.60 -14.12 -13.87
N SER A 211 -8.84 -14.27 -14.95
CA SER A 211 -9.40 -14.21 -16.29
C SER A 211 -10.38 -15.36 -16.46
N LEU A 212 -11.66 -15.05 -16.72
CA LEU A 212 -12.74 -16.01 -16.95
C LEU A 212 -12.57 -16.79 -18.27
N ILE A 213 -11.34 -17.03 -18.72
CA ILE A 213 -11.00 -17.65 -20.01
C ILE A 213 -11.55 -19.08 -20.12
N LEU A 214 -11.88 -19.74 -19.00
CA LEU A 214 -12.59 -21.03 -19.02
C LEU A 214 -14.11 -20.93 -19.28
N ALA A 215 -14.75 -19.77 -19.09
CA ALA A 215 -16.20 -19.63 -19.28
C ALA A 215 -16.62 -19.48 -20.75
N SER A 216 -15.71 -19.10 -21.66
CA SER A 216 -16.00 -18.92 -23.08
C SER A 216 -15.70 -20.16 -23.95
N ILE A 217 -15.00 -21.18 -23.42
CA ILE A 217 -14.70 -22.41 -24.17
C ILE A 217 -15.88 -23.41 -24.12
N SER A 218 -16.72 -23.36 -23.09
CA SER A 218 -17.87 -24.26 -22.93
C SER A 218 -19.08 -23.93 -23.83
N ALA A 219 -19.12 -22.74 -24.45
CA ALA A 219 -20.16 -22.39 -25.42
C ALA A 219 -19.83 -22.84 -26.87
N GLY A 220 -18.57 -23.20 -27.16
CA GLY A 220 -18.12 -23.49 -28.53
C GLY A 220 -18.22 -24.94 -28.99
N ILE A 221 -18.38 -25.92 -28.08
CA ILE A 221 -18.28 -27.36 -28.43
C ILE A 221 -19.65 -28.06 -28.51
N LEU A 222 -20.74 -27.42 -28.07
CA LEU A 222 -22.07 -28.05 -28.07
C LEU A 222 -22.83 -27.96 -29.43
N GLY A 223 -22.19 -27.47 -30.50
CA GLY A 223 -22.85 -27.11 -31.75
C GLY A 223 -22.74 -28.07 -32.95
N THR A 224 -21.92 -29.13 -32.94
CA THR A 224 -21.59 -29.86 -34.19
C THR A 224 -21.90 -31.36 -34.25
N PHE A 225 -22.70 -31.92 -33.32
CA PHE A 225 -23.09 -33.34 -33.37
C PHE A 225 -24.59 -33.60 -33.61
N PHE A 226 -25.19 -32.97 -34.61
CA PHE A 226 -26.37 -33.51 -35.29
C PHE A 226 -26.23 -33.15 -36.78
N LYS A 227 -26.13 -34.07 -37.74
CA LYS A 227 -27.20 -35.01 -38.11
C LYS A 227 -26.66 -36.10 -39.04
N LYS A 228 -26.76 -37.35 -38.58
CA LYS A 228 -26.61 -38.58 -39.37
C LYS A 228 -27.90 -38.81 -40.17
N LYS A 229 -27.83 -39.16 -41.46
CA LYS A 229 -28.54 -40.32 -42.03
C LYS A 229 -28.19 -40.58 -43.50
N THR A 230 -27.77 -41.81 -43.70
CA THR A 230 -27.55 -42.57 -44.93
C THR A 230 -28.81 -42.72 -45.78
N LYS A 231 -28.64 -42.82 -47.11
CA LYS A 231 -29.52 -43.62 -47.97
C LYS A 231 -28.68 -44.60 -48.79
N PRO A 232 -28.95 -45.91 -48.74
CA PRO A 232 -28.41 -46.88 -49.68
C PRO A 232 -29.41 -47.19 -50.81
N LYS A 233 -28.88 -47.87 -51.83
CA LYS A 233 -29.55 -48.58 -52.95
C LYS A 233 -29.85 -47.69 -54.18
N LYS A 234 -29.63 -48.15 -55.41
CA LYS A 234 -29.24 -49.46 -55.95
C LYS A 234 -28.66 -49.21 -57.34
#